data_AF-A0AB34J8W0-F1
#
_entry.id   AF-A0AB34J8W0-F1
#
_cell.length_a   1.000
_cell.length_b   1.000
_cell.length_c   1.000
_cell.angle_alpha   90.00
_cell.angle_beta   90.00
_cell.angle_gamma   90.00
#
_symmetry.space_group_name_H-M   'P 1'
#
loop_
_entity.id
_entity.type
_entity.pdbx_description
1 polymer ?
#
loop_
_entity_poly.entity_id
_entity_poly.type
_entity_poly.pdbx_seq_one_letter_code
_entity_poly.pdbx_strand_id
1 'polypeptide(L)'
;MLRLPRACSKLRRRLPACPARLLFKRPRWQGDGEYSAWNEWTFILFALYLTTVPSRKTREPLAIKSVETYIALLKGHLSVEYEFELMHRTPRLRRLLARLREADPRSAVVVLHATHAASEKAPRGATGAAVHGSLGDTQTDIVLSTAASLALVPLAM
;
A
#
# COMPACT_ATOMS: atom_id res chain seq x y z
N MET A 1 -16.84 -5.07 18.57
CA MET A 1 -16.15 -5.88 17.55
C MET A 1 -15.97 -4.99 16.33
N LEU A 2 -14.73 -4.75 15.86
CA LEU A 2 -14.46 -3.82 14.74
C LEU A 2 -15.00 -4.41 13.42
N ARG A 3 -15.73 -3.62 12.62
CA ARG A 3 -16.18 -4.04 11.29
C ARG A 3 -15.02 -3.86 10.31
N LEU A 4 -14.26 -4.93 10.10
CA LEU A 4 -13.07 -4.85 9.26
C LEU A 4 -13.43 -4.88 7.76
N PRO A 5 -12.67 -4.16 6.91
CA PRO A 5 -12.79 -4.29 5.46
C PRO A 5 -12.69 -5.74 5.01
N ARG A 6 -13.41 -6.12 3.94
CA ARG A 6 -13.50 -7.50 3.44
C ARG A 6 -12.13 -8.18 3.21
N ALA A 7 -11.09 -7.40 2.89
CA ALA A 7 -9.72 -7.89 2.75
C ALA A 7 -9.17 -8.49 4.07
N CYS A 8 -9.42 -7.85 5.21
CA CYS A 8 -9.03 -8.35 6.53
C CYS A 8 -9.81 -9.61 6.93
N SER A 9 -11.05 -9.75 6.47
CA SER A 9 -11.85 -10.96 6.71
C SER A 9 -11.25 -12.20 6.03
N LYS A 10 -10.62 -12.04 4.87
CA LYS A 10 -9.91 -13.15 4.18
C LYS A 10 -8.62 -13.51 4.90
N LEU A 11 -7.88 -12.52 5.39
CA LEU A 11 -6.70 -12.73 6.24
C LEU A 11 -7.05 -13.60 7.46
N ARG A 12 -8.14 -13.27 8.17
CA ARG A 12 -8.60 -14.01 9.36
C ARG A 12 -8.83 -15.50 9.05
N ARG A 13 -9.44 -15.82 7.91
CA ARG A 13 -9.70 -17.21 7.51
C ARG A 13 -8.41 -17.99 7.19
N ARG A 14 -7.36 -17.32 6.76
CA ARG A 14 -6.07 -17.94 6.38
C ARG A 14 -5.07 -18.06 7.54
N LEU A 15 -5.38 -17.53 8.70
CA LEU A 15 -4.55 -17.66 9.91
C LEU A 15 -5.25 -18.58 10.92
N PRO A 16 -5.42 -19.89 10.62
CA PRO A 16 -6.14 -20.83 11.49
C PRO A 16 -5.49 -21.00 12.87
N ALA A 17 -4.18 -20.73 12.97
CA ALA A 17 -3.43 -20.75 14.25
C ALA A 17 -3.75 -19.56 15.17
N CYS A 18 -4.52 -18.56 14.71
CA CYS A 18 -4.92 -17.40 15.50
C CYS A 18 -6.46 -17.29 15.65
N PRO A 19 -7.18 -18.34 16.08
CA PRO A 19 -8.63 -18.40 15.96
C PRO A 19 -9.38 -17.41 16.87
N ALA A 20 -8.73 -16.84 17.89
CA ALA A 20 -9.34 -15.90 18.85
C ALA A 20 -8.69 -14.51 18.86
N ARG A 21 -7.66 -14.24 18.05
CA ARG A 21 -6.99 -12.94 18.09
C ARG A 21 -7.75 -11.89 17.31
N LEU A 22 -8.19 -10.84 18.01
CA LEU A 22 -8.63 -9.59 17.38
C LEU A 22 -7.50 -9.08 16.50
N LEU A 23 -7.77 -8.90 15.20
CA LEU A 23 -6.77 -8.37 14.26
C LEU A 23 -6.34 -6.97 14.70
N PHE A 24 -7.29 -6.10 15.01
CA PHE A 24 -6.98 -4.76 15.51
C PHE A 24 -7.57 -4.59 16.91
N LYS A 25 -6.82 -3.91 17.77
CA LYS A 25 -7.26 -3.51 19.11
C LYS A 25 -7.37 -1.98 19.14
N ARG A 26 -8.55 -1.45 19.47
CA ARG A 26 -8.74 -0.01 19.65
C ARG A 26 -7.86 0.46 20.83
N PRO A 27 -7.02 1.50 20.65
CA PRO A 27 -6.27 2.07 21.77
C PRO A 27 -7.25 2.61 22.81
N ARG A 28 -6.94 2.42 24.10
CA ARG A 28 -7.76 2.99 25.18
C ARG A 28 -7.38 4.43 25.48
N TRP A 29 -6.10 4.75 25.28
CA TRP A 29 -5.53 6.07 25.54
C TRP A 29 -4.45 6.39 24.52
N GLN A 30 -4.14 7.68 24.36
CA GLN A 30 -3.01 8.11 23.55
C GLN A 30 -1.70 7.66 24.22
N GLY A 31 -0.79 7.03 23.46
CA GLY A 31 0.47 6.51 23.99
C GLY A 31 0.48 5.03 24.37
N ASP A 32 -0.61 4.29 24.13
CA ASP A 32 -0.73 2.89 24.51
C ASP A 32 0.14 1.97 23.62
N GLY A 33 1.41 1.80 24.01
CA GLY A 33 2.45 1.15 23.22
C GLY A 33 2.15 -0.32 22.89
N GLU A 34 1.48 -1.05 23.78
CA GLU A 34 1.13 -2.45 23.55
C GLU A 34 0.10 -2.62 22.43
N TYR A 35 -0.92 -1.75 22.42
CA TYR A 35 -1.94 -1.75 21.37
C TYR A 35 -1.31 -1.35 20.05
N SER A 36 -0.46 -0.32 20.04
CA SER A 36 0.28 0.07 18.84
C SER A 36 1.15 -1.07 18.29
N ALA A 37 1.91 -1.77 19.14
CA ALA A 37 2.72 -2.90 18.75
C ALA A 37 1.89 -4.08 18.23
N TRP A 38 0.74 -4.37 18.84
CA TRP A 38 -0.21 -5.38 18.36
C TRP A 38 -0.71 -5.06 16.96
N ASN A 39 -1.13 -3.82 16.77
CA ASN A 39 -1.69 -3.34 15.53
C ASN A 39 -0.65 -3.27 14.41
N GLU A 40 0.60 -2.89 14.73
CA GLU A 40 1.74 -2.97 13.82
C GLU A 40 1.97 -4.41 13.33
N TRP A 41 1.93 -5.39 14.23
CA TRP A 41 2.03 -6.81 13.87
C TRP A 41 0.92 -7.25 12.91
N THR A 42 -0.30 -6.75 13.09
CA THR A 42 -1.39 -7.04 12.17
C THR A 42 -1.16 -6.45 10.79
N PHE A 43 -0.59 -5.24 10.69
CA PHE A 43 -0.17 -4.69 9.40
C PHE A 43 0.94 -5.52 8.75
N ILE A 44 1.88 -6.03 9.53
CA ILE A 44 2.93 -6.95 9.03
C ILE A 44 2.31 -8.21 8.45
N LEU A 45 1.40 -8.86 9.19
CA LEU A 45 0.70 -10.05 8.71
C LEU A 45 -0.14 -9.76 7.47
N PHE A 46 -0.78 -8.59 7.42
CA PHE A 46 -1.55 -8.17 6.25
C PHE A 46 -0.66 -7.93 5.02
N ALA A 47 0.49 -7.28 5.19
CA ALA A 47 1.47 -7.07 4.13
C ALA A 47 1.96 -8.41 3.55
N LEU A 48 2.38 -9.33 4.44
CA LEU A 48 2.81 -10.67 4.04
C LEU A 48 1.68 -11.41 3.30
N TYR A 49 0.45 -11.37 3.82
CA TYR A 49 -0.69 -11.98 3.14
C TYR A 49 -0.90 -11.42 1.73
N LEU A 50 -0.85 -10.10 1.55
CA LEU A 50 -1.02 -9.49 0.23
C LEU A 50 0.09 -9.92 -0.75
N THR A 51 1.32 -10.14 -0.27
CA THR A 51 2.40 -10.66 -1.13
C THR A 51 2.23 -12.13 -1.51
N THR A 52 1.57 -12.93 -0.65
CA THR A 52 1.33 -14.37 -0.92
C THR A 52 0.09 -14.65 -1.79
N VAL A 53 -0.84 -13.69 -1.89
CA VAL A 53 -2.09 -13.90 -2.61
C VAL A 53 -1.98 -13.34 -4.03
N PRO A 54 -1.97 -14.20 -5.07
CA PRO A 54 -1.97 -13.71 -6.44
C PRO A 54 -3.27 -12.96 -6.75
N SER A 55 -3.16 -11.91 -7.55
CA SER A 55 -4.30 -11.17 -8.05
C SER A 55 -5.19 -12.08 -8.90
N ARG A 56 -6.51 -12.00 -8.75
CA ARG A 56 -7.43 -12.78 -9.60
C ARG A 56 -7.36 -12.37 -11.07
N LYS A 57 -7.07 -11.09 -11.33
CA LYS A 57 -7.05 -10.54 -12.69
C LYS A 57 -5.77 -10.91 -13.43
N THR A 58 -4.62 -10.69 -12.81
CA THR A 58 -3.30 -10.90 -13.46
C THR A 58 -2.69 -12.25 -13.14
N ARG A 59 -3.16 -12.96 -12.11
CA ARG A 59 -2.57 -14.18 -11.54
C ARG A 59 -1.14 -13.99 -10.98
N GLU A 60 -0.67 -12.76 -10.93
CA GLU A 60 0.64 -12.43 -10.42
C GLU A 60 0.57 -11.95 -8.96
N PRO A 61 1.67 -12.08 -8.20
CA PRO A 61 1.80 -11.44 -6.89
C PRO A 61 1.57 -9.92 -7.01
N LEU A 62 0.99 -9.33 -5.96
CA LEU A 62 0.84 -7.88 -5.92
C LEU A 62 2.23 -7.20 -5.91
N ALA A 63 2.37 -6.16 -6.74
CA ALA A 63 3.54 -5.29 -6.68
C ALA A 63 3.66 -4.63 -5.30
N ILE A 64 4.89 -4.42 -4.81
CA ILE A 64 5.09 -3.88 -3.46
C ILE A 64 4.46 -2.50 -3.27
N LYS A 65 4.47 -1.66 -4.30
CA LYS A 65 3.80 -0.35 -4.30
C LYS A 65 2.30 -0.47 -4.02
N SER A 66 1.64 -1.48 -4.60
CA SER A 66 0.22 -1.73 -4.34
C SER A 66 -0.02 -2.17 -2.90
N VAL A 67 0.86 -2.99 -2.33
CA VAL A 67 0.78 -3.40 -0.92
C VAL A 67 0.91 -2.17 0.00
N GLU A 68 1.85 -1.28 -0.27
CA GLU A 68 2.01 -0.01 0.46
C GLU A 68 0.75 0.86 0.38
N THR A 69 0.16 1.00 -0.81
CA THR A 69 -1.11 1.71 -0.99
C THR A 69 -2.24 1.08 -0.17
N TYR A 70 -2.38 -0.25 -0.18
CA TYR A 70 -3.40 -0.92 0.62
C TYR A 70 -3.21 -0.70 2.13
N ILE A 71 -1.97 -0.70 2.61
CA ILE A 71 -1.65 -0.40 4.00
C ILE A 71 -2.00 1.04 4.34
N ALA A 72 -1.62 2.00 3.48
CA ALA A 72 -1.93 3.42 3.68
C ALA A 72 -3.44 3.67 3.75
N LEU A 73 -4.21 3.08 2.81
CA LEU A 73 -5.67 3.15 2.81
C LEU A 73 -6.29 2.54 4.07
N LEU A 74 -5.80 1.37 4.50
CA LEU A 74 -6.29 0.72 5.71
C LEU A 74 -5.96 1.54 6.96
N LYS A 75 -4.76 2.14 7.02
CA LYS A 75 -4.38 3.07 8.11
C LYS A 75 -5.30 4.29 8.14
N GLY A 76 -5.56 4.92 6.99
CA GLY A 76 -6.46 6.07 6.90
C GLY A 76 -7.88 5.72 7.35
N HIS A 77 -8.41 4.60 6.87
CA HIS A 77 -9.73 4.10 7.27
C HIS A 77 -9.82 3.82 8.78
N LEU A 78 -8.83 3.14 9.35
CA LEU A 78 -8.80 2.85 10.78
C LEU A 78 -8.66 4.12 11.62
N SER A 79 -7.88 5.09 11.15
CA SER A 79 -7.71 6.39 11.80
C SER A 79 -9.03 7.15 11.87
N VAL A 80 -9.81 7.16 10.79
CA VAL A 80 -11.09 7.88 10.71
C VAL A 80 -12.18 7.17 11.51
N GLU A 81 -12.35 5.85 11.33
CA GLU A 81 -13.49 5.12 11.90
C GLU A 81 -13.30 4.74 13.38
N TYR A 82 -12.05 4.61 13.83
CA TYR A 82 -11.75 4.07 15.16
C TYR A 82 -10.80 4.94 15.99
N GLU A 83 -10.55 6.18 15.55
CA GLU A 83 -9.61 7.13 16.17
C GLU A 83 -8.24 6.50 16.41
N PHE A 84 -7.84 5.70 15.44
CA PHE A 84 -6.71 4.81 15.59
C PHE A 84 -5.41 5.54 15.25
N GLU A 85 -4.82 6.17 16.25
CA GLU A 85 -3.50 6.76 16.09
C GLU A 85 -2.44 5.65 16.18
N LEU A 86 -2.01 5.16 15.02
CA LEU A 86 -0.78 4.37 14.98
C LEU A 86 0.34 5.32 15.40
N MET A 87 1.03 5.01 16.51
CA MET A 87 2.24 5.73 16.92
C MET A 87 3.07 6.06 15.68
N HIS A 88 3.53 7.31 15.61
CA HIS A 88 4.13 7.93 14.41
C HIS A 88 5.32 7.14 13.82
N ARG A 89 5.84 6.15 14.57
CA ARG A 89 6.90 5.25 14.16
C ARG A 89 6.44 3.79 14.25
N THR A 90 6.27 3.15 13.09
CA THR A 90 6.16 1.68 12.94
C THR A 90 7.45 1.12 12.35
N PRO A 91 8.52 0.95 13.16
CA PRO A 91 9.84 0.58 12.67
C PRO A 91 9.87 -0.84 12.09
N ARG A 92 9.07 -1.78 12.61
CA ARG A 92 9.06 -3.17 12.16
C ARG A 92 8.38 -3.28 10.81
N LEU A 93 7.23 -2.63 10.65
CA LEU A 93 6.52 -2.57 9.38
C LEU A 93 7.36 -1.88 8.31
N ARG A 94 8.02 -0.76 8.66
CA ARG A 94 8.91 -0.05 7.73
C ARG A 94 10.09 -0.90 7.28
N ARG A 95 10.75 -1.61 8.20
CA ARG A 95 11.85 -2.53 7.86
C ARG A 95 11.39 -3.68 6.96
N LEU A 96 10.20 -4.23 7.22
CA LEU A 96 9.62 -5.27 6.37
C LEU A 96 9.35 -4.76 4.96
N LEU A 97 8.68 -3.60 4.82
CA LEU A 97 8.37 -3.03 3.51
C LEU A 97 9.64 -2.70 2.71
N ALA A 98 10.69 -2.21 3.38
CA ALA A 98 11.99 -2.01 2.74
C ALA A 98 12.58 -3.31 2.17
N ARG A 99 12.59 -4.40 2.96
CA ARG A 99 13.07 -5.71 2.50
C ARG A 99 12.22 -6.28 1.36
N LEU A 100 10.89 -6.14 1.46
CA LEU A 100 10.00 -6.57 0.39
C LEU A 100 10.21 -5.77 -0.90
N ARG A 101 10.57 -4.49 -0.78
CA ARG A 101 10.91 -3.64 -1.93
C ARG A 101 12.22 -4.07 -2.58
N GLU A 102 13.26 -4.31 -1.79
CA GLU A 102 14.54 -4.84 -2.27
C GLU A 102 14.38 -6.20 -2.98
N ALA A 103 13.46 -7.03 -2.50
CA ALA A 103 13.18 -8.34 -3.09
C ALA A 103 12.22 -8.30 -4.29
N ASP A 104 11.55 -7.17 -4.56
CA ASP A 104 10.58 -7.07 -5.67
C ASP A 104 11.31 -6.77 -6.99
N PRO A 105 11.44 -7.74 -7.91
CA PRO A 105 12.14 -7.53 -9.18
C PRO A 105 11.43 -6.51 -10.08
N ARG A 106 10.14 -6.24 -9.83
CA ARG A 106 9.34 -5.28 -10.60
C ARG A 106 9.56 -3.85 -10.14
N SER A 107 10.10 -3.67 -8.92
CA SER A 107 10.41 -2.36 -8.38
C SER A 107 11.66 -1.73 -9.01
N ALA A 108 12.54 -2.57 -9.60
CA ALA A 108 13.76 -2.16 -10.28
C ALA A 108 13.55 -1.63 -11.71
N VAL A 109 12.31 -1.56 -12.21
CA VAL A 109 12.00 -0.85 -13.47
C VAL A 109 12.00 0.65 -13.21
N VAL A 110 13.18 1.16 -12.86
CA VAL A 110 13.56 2.55 -13.01
C VAL A 110 14.04 2.68 -14.45
N VAL A 111 13.21 3.35 -15.26
CA VAL A 111 13.53 4.11 -16.47
C VAL A 111 15.01 4.09 -16.85
N LEU A 112 15.45 3.03 -17.52
CA LEU A 112 16.63 3.08 -18.39
C LEU A 112 16.15 3.49 -19.78
N HIS A 113 15.57 4.69 -19.89
CA HIS A 113 15.38 5.33 -21.17
C HIS A 113 16.10 6.69 -21.17
N ALA A 114 17.17 6.69 -21.96
CA ALA A 114 17.74 7.84 -22.67
C ALA A 114 18.50 8.89 -21.85
N THR A 115 19.67 8.52 -21.33
CA THR A 115 20.82 9.44 -21.34
C THR A 115 22.05 8.68 -21.81
N HIS A 116 22.17 8.40 -23.12
CA HIS A 116 23.47 8.23 -23.79
C HIS A 116 23.27 7.82 -25.27
N ALA A 117 23.06 8.82 -26.12
CA ALA A 117 23.42 8.85 -27.55
C ALA A 117 23.10 10.28 -28.03
N ALA A 118 24.05 11.22 -28.00
CA ALA A 118 25.12 11.42 -29.00
C ALA A 118 24.81 12.61 -29.92
N SER A 119 25.83 13.46 -30.05
CA SER A 119 26.14 14.37 -31.17
C SER A 119 25.62 15.81 -31.17
N GLU A 120 26.61 16.69 -30.94
CA GLU A 120 26.97 17.88 -31.73
C GLU A 120 26.28 19.24 -31.55
N LYS A 121 27.20 20.23 -31.60
CA LYS A 121 27.08 21.66 -31.89
C LYS A 121 26.62 22.62 -30.80
N ALA A 122 27.64 23.30 -30.24
CA ALA A 122 27.54 24.72 -29.88
C ALA A 122 27.03 25.55 -31.08
N PRO A 123 26.27 26.62 -30.84
CA PRO A 123 26.92 27.92 -30.74
C PRO A 123 26.38 28.84 -29.64
N ARG A 124 27.17 29.91 -29.43
CA ARG A 124 27.00 31.01 -28.48
C ARG A 124 25.70 31.81 -28.68
N GLY A 125 25.19 32.30 -27.54
CA GLY A 125 24.61 33.65 -27.43
C GLY A 125 23.08 33.74 -27.49
N ALA A 126 22.47 34.13 -26.38
CA ALA A 126 21.49 35.23 -26.30
C ALA A 126 20.83 35.28 -24.91
N THR A 127 20.97 36.43 -24.28
CA THR A 127 20.14 37.00 -23.22
C THR A 127 18.68 37.05 -23.66
N GLY A 128 17.73 36.70 -22.78
CA GLY A 128 16.31 36.84 -23.11
C GLY A 128 15.37 36.37 -22.01
N ALA A 129 14.44 37.25 -21.63
CA ALA A 129 13.55 37.15 -20.49
C ALA A 129 12.34 36.20 -20.66
N ALA A 130 11.86 35.74 -19.51
CA ALA A 130 10.45 35.64 -19.06
C ALA A 130 9.42 34.73 -19.78
N VAL A 131 8.47 34.30 -18.93
CA VAL A 131 7.04 34.00 -19.17
C VAL A 131 6.60 32.55 -19.04
N HIS A 132 5.76 32.34 -18.01
CA HIS A 132 4.60 31.45 -17.86
C HIS A 132 4.48 30.17 -18.71
N GLY A 133 4.27 29.05 -18.01
CA GLY A 133 3.80 27.81 -18.63
C GLY A 133 3.30 26.80 -17.61
N SER A 134 2.03 26.95 -17.22
CA SER A 134 1.07 25.93 -16.77
C SER A 134 1.62 24.57 -16.29
N LEU A 135 1.61 24.34 -14.98
CA LEU A 135 1.75 23.00 -14.39
C LEU A 135 0.40 22.28 -14.56
N GLY A 136 0.34 21.38 -15.53
CA GLY A 136 -0.80 20.48 -15.71
C GLY A 136 -0.88 19.49 -14.56
N ASP A 137 -1.83 19.71 -13.66
CA ASP A 137 -2.32 18.73 -12.71
C ASP A 137 -2.85 17.50 -13.46
N THR A 138 -2.05 16.44 -13.51
CA THR A 138 -2.56 15.10 -13.84
C THR A 138 -3.14 14.48 -12.58
N GLN A 139 -4.28 15.04 -12.18
CA GLN A 139 -5.20 14.43 -11.22
C GLN A 139 -5.73 13.14 -11.86
N THR A 140 -5.10 12.02 -11.54
CA THR A 140 -5.67 10.70 -11.83
C THR A 140 -6.75 10.44 -10.80
N ASP A 141 -7.96 10.90 -11.13
CA ASP A 141 -9.18 10.48 -10.47
C ASP A 141 -9.33 8.96 -10.65
N ILE A 142 -8.87 8.22 -9.65
CA ILE A 142 -9.33 6.85 -9.44
C ILE A 142 -10.74 6.98 -8.90
N VAL A 143 -11.69 7.08 -9.82
CA VAL A 143 -13.10 6.88 -9.57
C VAL A 143 -13.23 5.49 -8.96
N LEU A 144 -13.41 5.45 -7.63
CA LEU A 144 -13.93 4.29 -6.91
C LEU A 144 -15.37 4.10 -7.37
N SER A 145 -15.52 3.47 -8.54
CA SER A 145 -16.80 3.01 -9.05
C SER A 145 -17.32 1.94 -8.10
N THR A 146 -18.31 2.37 -7.33
CA THR A 146 -19.24 1.57 -6.57
C THR A 146 -19.96 0.59 -7.50
N ALA A 147 -19.36 -0.57 -7.74
CA ALA A 147 -20.06 -1.70 -8.34
C ALA A 147 -19.84 -2.94 -7.46
N ALA A 148 -20.61 -2.97 -6.38
CA ALA A 148 -20.92 -4.19 -5.66
C ALA A 148 -21.75 -5.09 -6.58
N SER A 149 -21.08 -5.90 -7.40
CA SER A 149 -21.69 -7.09 -8.01
C SER A 149 -20.58 -7.95 -8.57
N LEU A 150 -20.29 -9.07 -7.91
CA LEU A 150 -19.78 -10.29 -8.54
C LEU A 150 -19.88 -11.44 -7.53
N ALA A 151 -21.00 -12.13 -7.68
CA ALA A 151 -21.20 -13.57 -7.58
C ALA A 151 -20.43 -14.34 -6.50
N LEU A 152 -21.22 -14.87 -5.55
CA LEU A 152 -20.97 -16.17 -4.94
C LEU A 152 -20.46 -17.16 -6.00
N VAL A 153 -19.29 -17.74 -5.77
CA VAL A 153 -18.97 -19.07 -6.27
C VAL A 153 -18.74 -19.91 -5.01
N PRO A 154 -19.51 -20.99 -4.80
CA PRO A 154 -19.28 -21.88 -3.67
C PRO A 154 -17.95 -22.60 -3.90
N LEU A 155 -17.09 -22.59 -2.87
CA LEU A 155 -15.94 -23.47 -2.82
C LEU A 155 -16.48 -24.87 -2.51
N ALA A 156 -16.62 -25.71 -3.54
CA ALA A 156 -16.74 -27.15 -3.32
C ALA A 156 -15.35 -27.67 -2.90
N MET A 157 -15.30 -28.33 -1.75
CA MET A 157 -14.25 -29.31 -1.44
C MET A 157 -14.61 -30.64 -2.07
#